data_AF-A0A7C7XRV5-F1
#
_entry.id   AF-A0A7C7XRV5-F1
#
_cell.length_a   1.000
_cell.length_b   1.000
_cell.length_c   1.000
_cell.angle_alpha   90.00
_cell.angle_beta   90.00
_cell.angle_gamma   90.00
#
_symmetry.space_group_name_H-M   'P 1'
#
loop_
_entity.id
_entity.type
_entity.pdbx_description
1 polymer ?
#
loop_
_entity_poly.entity_id
_entity_poly.type
_entity_poly.pdbx_seq_one_letter_code
_entity_poly.pdbx_strand_id
1 'polypeptide(L)'
;MKPNLTSAQIEKLLAFRGYGNPNGRFWFVGMEEGGGDSESLQIRANKFANLEDLAESHRNFESHDMSRSISTWRIMSAIVRRISGDSNWWDNAVTKGYQMNQLGRLNGETYLTEVLPLPKRSLADWPYGGIFDSPQHYFDKIFPSQLASLQIEYGDSKPKPQFVFCYGKRYWPRHREIFNSVTFIPALEGKIHWGSNNSAMFILTNFFGYGWTGFNELFVDQFCDFALRNSPK
;
A
#
# COMPACT_ATOMS: atom_id res chain seq x y z
N MET A 1 15.05 -14.87 -15.89
CA MET A 1 15.87 -14.08 -16.84
C MET A 1 16.27 -12.80 -16.10
N LYS A 2 17.45 -12.21 -16.34
CA LYS A 2 17.81 -10.94 -15.67
C LYS A 2 17.09 -9.79 -16.41
N PRO A 3 16.45 -8.83 -15.72
CA PRO A 3 15.85 -7.69 -16.40
C PRO A 3 16.97 -6.84 -17.03
N ASN A 4 16.87 -6.58 -18.34
CA ASN A 4 17.83 -5.76 -19.09
C ASN A 4 17.40 -4.29 -19.03
N LEU A 5 17.66 -3.63 -17.89
CA LEU A 5 17.26 -2.25 -17.64
C LEU A 5 18.48 -1.31 -17.72
N THR A 6 18.29 -0.18 -18.38
CA THR A 6 19.25 0.95 -18.37
C THR A 6 19.24 1.65 -17.01
N SER A 7 20.31 2.41 -16.70
CA SER A 7 20.38 3.19 -15.46
C SER A 7 19.19 4.15 -15.31
N ALA A 8 18.76 4.82 -16.38
CA ALA A 8 17.61 5.73 -16.36
C ALA A 8 16.29 4.98 -16.06
N GLN A 9 16.12 3.77 -16.58
CA GLN A 9 14.96 2.92 -16.26
C GLN A 9 14.97 2.48 -14.79
N ILE A 10 16.15 2.17 -14.24
CA ILE A 10 16.29 1.81 -12.82
C ILE A 10 15.95 3.03 -11.95
N GLU A 11 16.52 4.20 -12.22
CA GLU A 11 16.22 5.44 -11.49
C GLU A 11 14.72 5.74 -11.50
N LYS A 12 14.07 5.60 -12.66
CA LYS A 12 12.63 5.77 -12.80
C LYS A 12 11.82 4.78 -11.97
N LEU A 13 12.20 3.50 -11.96
CA LEU A 13 11.55 2.50 -11.11
C LEU A 13 11.73 2.83 -9.62
N LEU A 14 12.91 3.28 -9.21
CA LEU A 14 13.19 3.65 -7.82
C LEU A 14 12.44 4.92 -7.39
N ALA A 15 12.07 5.79 -8.34
CA ALA A 15 11.27 6.98 -8.10
C ALA A 15 9.75 6.71 -8.04
N PHE A 16 9.31 5.46 -8.28
CA PHE A 16 7.90 5.10 -8.19
C PHE A 16 7.36 5.27 -6.76
N ARG A 17 6.21 5.94 -6.65
CA ARG A 17 5.57 6.35 -5.40
C ARG A 17 4.34 5.50 -5.09
N GLY A 18 3.64 5.02 -6.10
CA GLY A 18 2.48 4.14 -5.92
C GLY A 18 1.32 4.52 -6.83
N TYR A 19 0.10 4.27 -6.35
CA TYR A 19 -1.12 4.44 -7.11
C TYR A 19 -2.14 5.31 -6.38
N GLY A 20 -2.88 6.12 -7.13
CA GLY A 20 -4.00 6.90 -6.61
C GLY A 20 -3.63 8.31 -6.21
N ASN A 21 -4.23 8.80 -5.12
CA ASN A 21 -4.20 10.22 -4.76
C ASN A 21 -3.48 10.46 -3.42
N PRO A 22 -2.27 11.03 -3.39
CA PRO A 22 -1.58 11.38 -2.14
C PRO A 22 -2.37 12.31 -1.21
N ASN A 23 -3.32 13.08 -1.74
CA ASN A 23 -4.24 13.92 -0.96
C ASN A 23 -5.54 13.19 -0.58
N GLY A 24 -5.60 11.88 -0.83
CA GLY A 24 -6.76 11.03 -0.56
C GLY A 24 -6.98 10.85 0.94
N ARG A 25 -8.24 10.60 1.29
CA ARG A 25 -8.68 10.38 2.68
C ARG A 25 -8.04 9.14 3.30
N PHE A 26 -7.71 8.14 2.49
CA PHE A 26 -7.21 6.84 2.92
C PHE A 26 -5.83 6.55 2.33
N TRP A 27 -4.85 6.33 3.19
CA TRP A 27 -3.53 5.85 2.78
C TRP A 27 -3.38 4.39 3.18
N PHE A 28 -2.91 3.58 2.23
CA PHE A 28 -2.50 2.20 2.44
C PHE A 28 -1.01 2.09 2.16
N VAL A 29 -0.24 1.84 3.22
CA VAL A 29 1.22 1.83 3.20
C VAL A 29 1.73 0.41 3.44
N GLY A 30 2.12 -0.27 2.37
CA GLY A 30 2.80 -1.56 2.46
C GLY A 30 4.32 -1.39 2.50
N MET A 31 5.05 -2.50 2.62
CA MET A 31 6.52 -2.47 2.59
C MET A 31 7.07 -2.65 1.18
N GLU A 32 6.45 -3.49 0.36
CA GLU A 32 6.89 -3.89 -0.97
C GLU A 32 5.76 -4.62 -1.69
N GLU A 33 5.52 -4.29 -2.96
CA GLU A 33 4.47 -4.91 -3.77
C GLU A 33 4.80 -6.36 -4.11
N GLY A 34 3.77 -7.23 -4.12
CA GLY A 34 3.89 -8.58 -4.64
C GLY A 34 3.89 -8.59 -6.18
N GLY A 35 4.85 -9.28 -6.81
CA GLY A 35 4.90 -9.42 -8.28
C GLY A 35 6.32 -9.33 -8.83
N GLY A 36 6.52 -8.61 -9.94
CA GLY A 36 7.85 -8.19 -10.37
C GLY A 36 8.72 -9.25 -11.03
N ASP A 37 8.14 -10.03 -11.94
CA ASP A 37 8.94 -10.69 -12.96
C ASP A 37 9.64 -9.67 -13.88
N SER A 38 10.59 -10.14 -14.69
CA SER A 38 11.37 -9.26 -15.56
C SER A 38 10.51 -8.48 -16.56
N GLU A 39 9.41 -9.07 -17.02
CA GLU A 39 8.49 -8.45 -17.97
C GLU A 39 7.73 -7.29 -17.33
N SER A 40 7.16 -7.50 -16.15
CA SER A 40 6.45 -6.45 -15.41
C SER A 40 7.36 -5.31 -15.01
N LEU A 41 8.62 -5.57 -14.64
CA LEU A 41 9.62 -4.53 -14.39
C LEU A 41 9.91 -3.71 -15.66
N GLN A 42 10.01 -4.37 -16.81
CA GLN A 42 10.25 -3.70 -18.10
C GLN A 42 9.07 -2.81 -18.49
N ILE A 43 7.84 -3.29 -18.31
CA ILE A 43 6.61 -2.53 -18.56
C ILE A 43 6.56 -1.29 -17.67
N ARG A 44 6.80 -1.45 -16.36
CA ARG A 44 6.82 -0.34 -15.39
C ARG A 44 7.88 0.69 -15.76
N ALA A 45 9.11 0.25 -16.03
CA ALA A 45 10.20 1.13 -16.40
C ALA A 45 9.88 1.96 -17.67
N ASN A 46 9.20 1.35 -18.65
CA ASN A 46 8.89 2.03 -19.90
C ASN A 46 7.67 2.94 -19.80
N LYS A 47 6.61 2.48 -19.13
CA LYS A 47 5.28 3.10 -19.26
C LYS A 47 4.82 3.89 -18.05
N PHE A 48 5.28 3.56 -16.85
CA PHE A 48 4.74 4.18 -15.64
C PHE A 48 5.34 5.56 -15.43
N ALA A 49 4.61 6.49 -14.84
CA ALA A 49 5.10 7.68 -14.18
C ALA A 49 5.45 7.36 -12.71
N ASN A 50 5.82 8.37 -11.94
CA ASN A 50 6.09 8.19 -10.50
C ASN A 50 4.83 7.85 -9.71
N LEU A 51 3.67 8.34 -10.14
CA LEU A 51 2.37 8.10 -9.53
C LEU A 51 1.41 7.67 -10.64
N GLU A 52 0.67 6.58 -10.41
CA GLU A 52 -0.16 5.95 -11.43
C GLU A 52 -1.64 5.86 -11.04
N ASP A 53 -2.50 5.81 -12.04
CA ASP A 53 -3.86 5.30 -11.82
C ASP A 53 -3.81 3.77 -11.80
N LEU A 54 -4.28 3.15 -10.71
CA LEU A 54 -4.16 1.71 -10.52
C LEU A 54 -4.78 0.94 -11.69
N ALA A 55 -6.02 1.23 -12.08
CA ALA A 55 -6.68 0.43 -13.09
C ALA A 55 -6.18 0.76 -14.51
N GLU A 56 -5.82 2.02 -14.81
CA GLU A 56 -5.27 2.37 -16.12
C GLU A 56 -3.88 1.76 -16.34
N SER A 57 -3.00 1.90 -15.35
CA SER A 57 -1.64 1.35 -15.41
C SER A 57 -1.64 -0.16 -15.57
N HIS A 58 -2.56 -0.87 -14.90
CA HIS A 58 -2.66 -2.32 -14.95
C HIS A 58 -3.15 -2.88 -16.29
N ARG A 59 -3.77 -2.06 -17.16
CA ARG A 59 -4.09 -2.47 -18.55
C ARG A 59 -2.84 -2.71 -19.40
N ASN A 60 -1.67 -2.27 -18.94
CA ASN A 60 -0.41 -2.51 -19.63
C ASN A 60 0.12 -3.94 -19.49
N PHE A 61 -0.42 -4.75 -18.57
CA PHE A 61 -0.03 -6.15 -18.40
C PHE A 61 -1.11 -7.06 -18.98
N GLU A 62 -0.75 -7.89 -19.96
CA GLU A 62 -1.71 -8.80 -20.61
C GLU A 62 -2.33 -9.82 -19.62
N SER A 63 -1.57 -10.19 -18.59
CA SER A 63 -1.99 -11.14 -17.56
C SER A 63 -2.86 -10.54 -16.45
N HIS A 64 -3.02 -9.22 -16.42
CA HIS A 64 -3.77 -8.55 -15.35
C HIS A 64 -5.19 -8.23 -15.80
N ASP A 65 -6.14 -8.76 -15.04
CA ASP A 65 -7.55 -8.45 -15.15
C ASP A 65 -7.99 -7.79 -13.83
N MET A 66 -8.36 -6.50 -13.89
CA MET A 66 -8.89 -5.77 -12.74
C MET A 66 -10.19 -6.37 -12.19
N SER A 67 -10.90 -7.15 -13.00
CA SER A 67 -12.07 -7.93 -12.58
C SER A 67 -11.69 -9.13 -11.69
N ARG A 68 -10.44 -9.59 -11.72
CA ARG A 68 -10.00 -10.64 -10.80
C ARG A 68 -9.92 -10.05 -9.39
N SER A 69 -10.61 -10.70 -8.44
CA SER A 69 -10.54 -10.28 -7.04
C SER A 69 -9.13 -10.50 -6.50
N ILE A 70 -8.44 -9.43 -6.12
CA ILE A 70 -7.15 -9.49 -5.43
C ILE A 70 -7.40 -9.35 -3.94
N SER A 71 -6.98 -10.33 -3.14
CA SER A 71 -7.31 -10.41 -1.71
C SER A 71 -6.98 -9.11 -0.95
N THR A 72 -5.79 -8.56 -1.16
CA THR A 72 -5.34 -7.32 -0.51
C THR A 72 -6.23 -6.14 -0.89
N TRP A 73 -6.44 -5.93 -2.19
CA TRP A 73 -7.27 -4.83 -2.71
C TRP A 73 -8.73 -4.96 -2.31
N ARG A 74 -9.24 -6.19 -2.21
CA ARG A 74 -10.59 -6.46 -1.73
C ARG A 74 -10.76 -6.06 -0.27
N ILE A 75 -9.80 -6.37 0.61
CA ILE A 75 -9.83 -5.94 2.01
C ILE A 75 -9.71 -4.41 2.12
N MET A 76 -8.82 -3.77 1.34
CA MET A 76 -8.74 -2.31 1.28
C MET A 76 -10.08 -1.69 0.86
N SER A 77 -10.71 -2.24 -0.18
CA SER A 77 -12.02 -1.82 -0.65
C SER A 77 -13.10 -1.98 0.43
N ALA A 78 -13.11 -3.12 1.14
CA ALA A 78 -14.06 -3.35 2.23
C ALA A 78 -13.89 -2.35 3.39
N ILE A 79 -12.64 -2.02 3.76
CA ILE A 79 -12.32 -1.04 4.80
C ILE A 79 -12.85 0.35 4.40
N VAL A 80 -12.52 0.83 3.20
CA VAL A 80 -12.96 2.16 2.72
C VAL A 80 -14.48 2.25 2.74
N ARG A 81 -15.15 1.23 2.19
CA ARG A 81 -16.61 1.19 2.11
C ARG A 81 -17.27 1.13 3.49
N ARG A 82 -16.72 0.34 4.41
CA ARG A 82 -17.23 0.25 5.78
C ARG A 82 -17.09 1.56 6.54
N ILE A 83 -15.96 2.24 6.39
CA ILE A 83 -15.73 3.56 6.99
C ILE A 83 -16.62 4.63 6.35
N SER A 84 -16.97 4.48 5.08
CA SER A 84 -17.85 5.39 4.35
C SER A 84 -19.34 5.15 4.61
N GLY A 85 -19.70 4.13 5.40
CA GLY A 85 -21.08 3.87 5.83
C GLY A 85 -21.89 2.99 4.88
N ASP A 86 -21.25 2.29 3.94
CA ASP A 86 -21.94 1.37 3.03
C ASP A 86 -22.48 0.15 3.80
N SER A 87 -23.77 -0.17 3.64
CA SER A 87 -24.42 -1.28 4.36
C SER A 87 -23.99 -2.68 3.89
N ASN A 88 -23.55 -2.81 2.63
CA ASN A 88 -23.07 -4.05 2.01
C ASN A 88 -21.55 -4.03 1.79
N TRP A 89 -20.81 -3.38 2.69
CA TRP A 89 -19.37 -3.17 2.61
C TRP A 89 -18.54 -4.47 2.46
N TRP A 90 -19.02 -5.60 2.97
CA TRP A 90 -18.32 -6.89 2.91
C TRP A 90 -18.62 -7.72 1.65
N ASP A 91 -19.67 -7.37 0.91
CA ASP A 91 -20.13 -8.13 -0.26
C ASP A 91 -19.05 -8.27 -1.34
N ASN A 92 -18.91 -9.47 -1.90
CA ASN A 92 -17.88 -9.80 -2.89
C ASN A 92 -18.01 -8.97 -4.17
N ALA A 93 -19.21 -8.86 -4.73
CA ALA A 93 -19.44 -8.17 -5.98
C ALA A 93 -19.21 -6.67 -5.82
N VAL A 94 -19.63 -6.11 -4.67
CA VAL A 94 -19.50 -4.67 -4.44
C VAL A 94 -18.07 -4.27 -4.08
N THR A 95 -17.35 -5.05 -3.27
CA THR A 95 -15.91 -4.83 -3.04
C THR A 95 -15.08 -4.96 -4.31
N LYS A 96 -15.40 -5.94 -5.17
CA LYS A 96 -14.80 -6.05 -6.52
C LYS A 96 -15.14 -4.84 -7.39
N GLY A 97 -16.38 -4.36 -7.35
CA GLY A 97 -16.79 -3.16 -8.07
C GLY A 97 -16.00 -1.92 -7.65
N TYR A 98 -15.73 -1.76 -6.36
CA TYR A 98 -14.86 -0.69 -5.85
C TYR A 98 -13.40 -0.87 -6.29
N GLN A 99 -12.84 -2.09 -6.20
CA GLN A 99 -11.49 -2.39 -6.70
C GLN A 99 -11.32 -1.98 -8.17
N MET A 100 -12.30 -2.31 -9.02
CA MET A 100 -12.25 -2.03 -10.46
C MET A 100 -12.37 -0.54 -10.77
N ASN A 101 -13.22 0.18 -10.04
CA ASN A 101 -13.66 1.51 -10.46
C ASN A 101 -13.13 2.66 -9.61
N GLN A 102 -12.78 2.42 -8.34
CA GLN A 102 -12.52 3.49 -7.36
C GLN A 102 -11.16 3.36 -6.63
N LEU A 103 -10.68 2.14 -6.39
CA LEU A 103 -9.39 1.93 -5.71
C LEU A 103 -8.22 2.45 -6.55
N GLY A 104 -7.36 3.27 -5.94
CA GLY A 104 -6.13 3.76 -6.55
C GLY A 104 -6.34 4.69 -7.76
N ARG A 105 -7.47 5.39 -7.84
CA ARG A 105 -7.71 6.42 -8.87
C ARG A 105 -6.98 7.72 -8.54
N LEU A 106 -6.39 8.39 -9.54
CA LEU A 106 -5.61 9.62 -9.34
C LEU A 106 -6.43 10.76 -8.70
N ASN A 107 -7.72 10.83 -9.01
CA ASN A 107 -8.66 11.79 -8.41
C ASN A 107 -9.56 11.14 -7.34
N GLY A 108 -9.21 9.94 -6.90
CA GLY A 108 -9.98 9.17 -5.92
C GLY A 108 -9.63 9.50 -4.47
N GLU A 109 -10.16 8.70 -3.56
CA GLU A 109 -9.97 8.88 -2.12
C GLU A 109 -8.86 8.01 -1.51
N THR A 110 -8.22 7.17 -2.31
CA THR A 110 -7.22 6.21 -1.83
C THR A 110 -5.85 6.48 -2.42
N TYR A 111 -4.82 6.35 -1.58
CA TYR A 111 -3.43 6.28 -1.96
C TYR A 111 -2.86 4.92 -1.56
N LEU A 112 -2.29 4.19 -2.50
CA LEU A 112 -1.66 2.89 -2.29
C LEU A 112 -0.18 3.05 -2.57
N THR A 113 0.65 2.98 -1.54
CA THR A 113 2.09 3.18 -1.63
C THR A 113 2.83 2.06 -0.92
N GLU A 114 4.03 1.79 -1.40
CA GLU A 114 4.94 0.80 -0.84
C GLU A 114 6.25 1.51 -0.49
N VAL A 115 6.82 1.18 0.66
CA VAL A 115 8.09 1.81 1.08
C VAL A 115 9.21 1.46 0.10
N LEU A 116 9.33 0.19 -0.29
CA LEU A 116 10.29 -0.27 -1.29
C LEU A 116 9.61 -0.28 -2.67
N PRO A 117 10.19 0.40 -3.67
CA PRO A 117 9.51 0.67 -4.94
C PRO A 117 9.52 -0.52 -5.92
N LEU A 118 10.44 -1.46 -5.76
CA LEU A 118 10.56 -2.59 -6.68
C LEU A 118 9.69 -3.79 -6.22
N PRO A 119 8.76 -4.28 -7.06
CA PRO A 119 7.87 -5.40 -6.71
C PRO A 119 8.60 -6.75 -6.71
N LYS A 120 8.34 -7.62 -5.73
CA LYS A 120 8.89 -9.00 -5.74
C LYS A 120 7.87 -10.05 -5.37
N ARG A 121 7.97 -11.23 -5.99
CA ARG A 121 6.94 -12.27 -5.89
C ARG A 121 6.89 -12.89 -4.49
N SER A 122 8.05 -13.04 -3.87
CA SER A 122 8.18 -13.56 -2.52
C SER A 122 9.47 -13.08 -1.88
N LEU A 123 9.65 -13.38 -0.59
CA LEU A 123 10.89 -13.08 0.12
C LEU A 123 12.09 -13.93 -0.31
N ALA A 124 11.82 -15.12 -0.86
CA ALA A 124 12.85 -16.01 -1.37
C ALA A 124 13.28 -15.62 -2.79
N ASP A 125 12.53 -14.73 -3.46
CA ASP A 125 12.82 -14.29 -4.83
C ASP A 125 13.75 -13.08 -4.81
N TRP A 126 14.78 -13.10 -5.66
CA TRP A 126 15.73 -11.98 -5.79
C TRP A 126 16.01 -11.63 -7.27
N PRO A 127 15.04 -11.00 -7.97
CA PRO A 127 15.17 -10.70 -9.39
C PRO A 127 16.15 -9.54 -9.70
N TYR A 128 16.63 -8.83 -8.68
CA TYR A 128 17.46 -7.62 -8.84
C TYR A 128 18.96 -7.86 -8.72
N GLY A 129 19.45 -9.10 -8.80
CA GLY A 129 20.88 -9.41 -8.66
C GLY A 129 21.81 -8.72 -9.67
N GLY A 130 21.28 -8.10 -10.73
CA GLY A 130 22.05 -7.25 -11.66
C GLY A 130 22.08 -5.75 -11.29
N ILE A 131 21.29 -5.34 -10.28
CA ILE A 131 21.13 -3.96 -9.83
C ILE A 131 21.65 -3.81 -8.39
N PHE A 132 21.37 -4.81 -7.54
CA PHE A 132 21.75 -4.85 -6.14
C PHE A 132 22.30 -6.23 -5.79
N ASP A 133 23.43 -6.26 -5.09
CA ASP A 133 24.15 -7.50 -4.78
C ASP A 133 23.36 -8.47 -3.90
N SER A 134 22.50 -7.94 -3.02
CA SER A 134 21.70 -8.74 -2.10
C SER A 134 20.42 -8.00 -1.65
N PRO A 135 19.43 -8.73 -1.11
CA PRO A 135 18.25 -8.12 -0.47
C PRO A 135 18.62 -7.09 0.60
N GLN A 136 19.67 -7.36 1.38
CA GLN A 136 20.13 -6.45 2.42
C GLN A 136 20.74 -5.18 1.82
N HIS A 137 21.60 -5.32 0.79
CA HIS A 137 22.19 -4.16 0.10
C HIS A 137 21.10 -3.26 -0.51
N TYR A 138 20.08 -3.83 -1.17
CA TYR A 138 18.94 -3.05 -1.67
C TYR A 138 18.21 -2.32 -0.56
N PHE A 139 17.89 -3.01 0.53
CA PHE A 139 17.19 -2.43 1.67
C PHE A 139 17.99 -1.24 2.24
N ASP A 140 19.25 -1.45 2.57
CA ASP A 140 20.10 -0.43 3.20
C ASP A 140 20.30 0.78 2.29
N LYS A 141 20.38 0.56 0.97
CA LYS A 141 20.57 1.62 -0.02
C LYS A 141 19.30 2.42 -0.29
N ILE A 142 18.13 1.78 -0.33
CA ILE A 142 16.88 2.40 -0.80
C ILE A 142 16.00 2.88 0.34
N PHE A 143 15.90 2.13 1.43
CA PHE A 143 14.99 2.43 2.53
C PHE A 143 15.16 3.84 3.12
N PRO A 144 16.37 4.37 3.40
CA PRO A 144 16.51 5.71 3.97
C PRO A 144 15.92 6.81 3.10
N SER A 145 16.16 6.74 1.78
CA SER A 145 15.64 7.73 0.81
C SER A 145 14.12 7.64 0.65
N GLN A 146 13.58 6.42 0.66
CA GLN A 146 12.14 6.19 0.55
C GLN A 146 11.38 6.59 1.81
N LEU A 147 11.96 6.35 2.99
CA LEU A 147 11.44 6.81 4.27
C LEU A 147 11.32 8.33 4.29
N ALA A 148 12.40 9.05 3.92
CA ALA A 148 12.38 10.50 3.85
C ALA A 148 11.33 11.02 2.86
N SER A 149 11.22 10.37 1.70
CA SER A 149 10.25 10.73 0.67
C SER A 149 8.79 10.53 1.14
N LEU A 150 8.48 9.44 1.85
CA LEU A 150 7.14 9.22 2.41
C LEU A 150 6.80 10.22 3.53
N GLN A 151 7.78 10.62 4.34
CA GLN A 151 7.60 11.65 5.35
C GLN A 151 7.28 13.01 4.71
N ILE A 152 8.01 13.38 3.66
CA ILE A 152 7.77 14.60 2.88
C ILE A 152 6.38 14.53 2.24
N GLU A 153 6.04 13.43 1.57
CA GLU A 153 4.75 13.26 0.92
C GLU A 153 3.58 13.34 1.90
N TYR A 154 3.71 12.72 3.08
CA TYR A 154 2.73 12.88 4.15
C TYR A 154 2.67 14.33 4.62
N GLY A 155 3.81 14.99 4.79
CA GLY A 155 3.93 16.41 5.17
C GLY A 155 3.31 17.39 4.17
N ASP A 156 3.40 17.09 2.88
CA ASP A 156 2.93 17.94 1.78
C ASP A 156 1.48 17.69 1.39
N SER A 157 0.91 16.53 1.75
CA SER A 157 -0.49 16.20 1.43
C SER A 157 -1.49 17.25 1.92
N LYS A 158 -2.37 17.70 1.02
CA LYS A 158 -3.41 18.72 1.24
C LYS A 158 -4.68 18.33 0.47
N PRO A 159 -5.77 17.91 1.15
CA PRO A 159 -5.87 17.69 2.60
C PRO A 159 -4.95 16.55 3.07
N LYS A 160 -4.70 16.52 4.39
CA LYS A 160 -4.05 15.38 5.05
C LYS A 160 -4.96 14.14 4.97
N PRO A 161 -4.42 12.92 4.87
CA PRO A 161 -5.24 11.72 4.98
C PRO A 161 -5.86 11.64 6.38
N GLN A 162 -7.09 11.16 6.46
CA GLN A 162 -7.76 10.92 7.75
C GLN A 162 -7.34 9.57 8.33
N PHE A 163 -7.08 8.58 7.47
CA PHE A 163 -6.69 7.24 7.86
C PHE A 163 -5.42 6.80 7.13
N VAL A 164 -4.43 6.35 7.90
CA VAL A 164 -3.19 5.76 7.39
C VAL A 164 -3.08 4.33 7.91
N PHE A 165 -3.16 3.36 7.01
CA PHE A 165 -3.08 1.95 7.33
C PHE A 165 -1.77 1.37 6.85
N CYS A 166 -0.88 1.05 7.79
CA CYS A 166 0.38 0.39 7.50
C CYS A 166 0.25 -1.13 7.74
N TYR A 167 0.45 -1.93 6.70
CA TYR A 167 0.21 -3.38 6.77
C TYR A 167 1.50 -4.20 6.69
N GLY A 168 1.49 -5.37 7.34
CA GLY A 168 2.60 -6.31 7.42
C GLY A 168 3.30 -6.29 8.79
N LYS A 169 2.90 -7.21 9.68
CA LYS A 169 3.31 -7.23 11.10
C LYS A 169 4.82 -7.18 11.36
N ARG A 170 5.59 -7.93 10.58
CA ARG A 170 7.07 -7.94 10.69
C ARG A 170 7.73 -6.59 10.39
N TYR A 171 7.03 -5.69 9.70
CA TYR A 171 7.53 -4.38 9.29
C TYR A 171 7.01 -3.24 10.19
N TRP A 172 6.26 -3.55 11.25
CA TRP A 172 5.81 -2.52 12.20
C TRP A 172 6.92 -1.63 12.74
N PRO A 173 8.14 -2.12 13.07
CA PRO A 173 9.25 -1.25 13.46
C PRO A 173 9.58 -0.20 12.38
N ARG A 174 9.60 -0.61 11.11
CA ARG A 174 9.92 0.28 9.98
C ARG A 174 8.82 1.32 9.72
N HIS A 175 7.56 0.90 9.84
CA HIS A 175 6.43 1.83 9.73
C HIS A 175 6.44 2.91 10.83
N ARG A 176 6.94 2.57 12.03
CA ARG A 176 7.14 3.56 13.11
C ARG A 176 8.25 4.55 12.79
N GLU A 177 9.29 4.14 12.06
CA GLU A 177 10.35 5.06 11.64
C GLU A 177 9.82 6.11 10.64
N ILE A 178 8.88 5.72 9.77
CA ILE A 178 8.21 6.65 8.84
C ILE A 178 7.35 7.65 9.62
N PHE A 179 6.48 7.16 10.50
CA PHE A 179 5.58 8.00 11.31
C PHE A 179 6.12 8.20 12.73
N ASN A 180 7.38 8.65 12.83
CA ASN A 180 8.13 8.71 14.09
C ASN A 180 7.56 9.70 15.13
N SER A 181 6.70 10.62 14.71
CA SER A 181 6.00 11.55 15.61
C SER A 181 4.76 10.94 16.27
N VAL A 182 4.41 9.69 15.92
CA VAL A 182 3.21 9.01 16.42
C VAL A 182 3.60 7.96 17.46
N THR A 183 3.03 8.08 18.65
CA THR A 183 3.17 7.05 19.68
C THR A 183 2.16 5.92 19.44
N PHE A 184 2.67 4.74 19.06
CA PHE A 184 1.83 3.58 18.75
C PHE A 184 1.64 2.64 19.94
N ILE A 185 0.39 2.44 20.34
CA ILE A 185 -0.04 1.55 21.44
C ILE A 185 -0.86 0.35 20.90
N PRO A 186 -0.80 -0.83 21.56
CA PRO A 186 -1.58 -1.99 21.12
C PRO A 186 -3.09 -1.78 21.32
N ALA A 187 -3.91 -2.35 20.43
CA ALA A 187 -5.37 -2.41 20.54
C ALA A 187 -5.91 -3.69 19.88
N LEU A 188 -7.20 -3.98 20.08
CA LEU A 188 -7.88 -5.18 19.57
C LEU A 188 -7.10 -6.46 19.91
N GLU A 189 -6.80 -6.66 21.20
CA GLU A 189 -6.05 -7.83 21.70
C GLU A 189 -4.64 -7.96 21.08
N GLY A 190 -4.02 -6.84 20.71
CA GLY A 190 -2.70 -6.81 20.09
C GLY A 190 -2.70 -7.21 18.60
N LYS A 191 -3.87 -7.34 17.98
CA LYS A 191 -3.99 -7.56 16.52
C LYS A 191 -3.57 -6.31 15.74
N ILE A 192 -3.68 -5.13 16.35
CA ILE A 192 -3.21 -3.87 15.79
C ILE A 192 -2.37 -3.07 16.79
N HIS A 193 -1.57 -2.15 16.28
CA HIS A 193 -1.08 -1.01 17.05
C HIS A 193 -1.57 0.26 16.38
N TRP A 194 -1.87 1.30 17.15
CA TRP A 194 -2.42 2.52 16.59
C TRP A 194 -1.91 3.76 17.34
N GLY A 195 -2.04 4.90 16.70
CA GLY A 195 -1.87 6.23 17.28
C GLY A 195 -2.56 7.26 16.41
N SER A 196 -2.56 8.53 16.83
CA SER A 196 -3.14 9.61 16.07
C SER A 196 -2.32 10.90 16.22
N ASN A 197 -2.56 11.84 15.31
CA ASN A 197 -2.21 13.24 15.48
C ASN A 197 -3.48 14.09 15.19
N ASN A 198 -3.31 15.40 15.04
CA ASN A 198 -4.45 16.31 14.83
C ASN A 198 -5.23 16.07 13.52
N SER A 199 -4.63 15.42 12.52
CA SER A 199 -5.23 15.26 11.19
C SER A 199 -5.54 13.81 10.82
N ALA A 200 -4.78 12.87 11.35
CA ALA A 200 -4.80 11.48 10.91
C ALA A 200 -4.80 10.50 12.09
N MET A 201 -5.46 9.37 11.86
CA MET A 201 -5.21 8.13 12.58
C MET A 201 -4.21 7.26 11.81
N PHE A 202 -3.34 6.58 12.56
CA PHE A 202 -2.40 5.60 12.04
C PHE A 202 -2.69 4.24 12.66
N ILE A 203 -2.79 3.19 11.84
CA ILE A 203 -2.93 1.82 12.30
C ILE A 203 -1.87 0.94 11.65
N LEU A 204 -1.10 0.25 12.48
CA LEU A 204 -0.24 -0.87 12.11
C LEU A 204 -1.03 -2.17 12.25
N THR A 205 -1.10 -2.96 11.18
CA THR A 205 -1.88 -4.20 11.15
C THR A 205 -1.15 -5.35 10.44
N ASN A 206 -1.74 -6.55 10.47
CA ASN A 206 -1.27 -7.69 9.68
C ASN A 206 -1.36 -7.38 8.17
N PHE A 207 -0.76 -8.24 7.34
CA PHE A 207 -0.95 -8.12 5.89
C PHE A 207 -2.44 -8.27 5.54
N PHE A 208 -2.94 -7.45 4.61
CA PHE A 208 -4.34 -7.53 4.19
C PHE A 208 -4.58 -8.80 3.36
N GLY A 209 -5.20 -9.78 4.00
CA GLY A 209 -5.60 -11.01 3.35
C GLY A 209 -6.56 -11.85 4.18
N TYR A 210 -7.22 -12.81 3.54
CA TYR A 210 -8.13 -13.75 4.19
C TYR A 210 -7.38 -14.88 4.91
N GLY A 211 -8.06 -15.50 5.88
CA GLY A 211 -7.56 -16.71 6.55
C GLY A 211 -6.46 -16.41 7.57
N TRP A 212 -5.23 -16.89 7.32
CA TRP A 212 -4.13 -16.91 8.29
C TRP A 212 -3.66 -15.52 8.76
N THR A 213 -3.95 -14.47 8.00
CA THR A 213 -3.66 -13.07 8.36
C THR A 213 -4.73 -12.44 9.26
N GLY A 214 -5.88 -13.11 9.45
CA GLY A 214 -6.90 -12.75 10.44
C GLY A 214 -8.00 -11.79 9.97
N PHE A 215 -8.02 -11.37 8.69
CA PHE A 215 -9.10 -10.53 8.18
C PHE A 215 -10.30 -11.37 7.73
N ASN A 216 -11.30 -11.43 8.62
CA ASN A 216 -12.66 -11.88 8.33
C ASN A 216 -13.64 -10.71 8.55
N GLU A 217 -14.92 -10.94 8.26
CA GLU A 217 -15.96 -9.90 8.34
C GLU A 217 -15.99 -9.25 9.73
N LEU A 218 -16.11 -10.08 10.76
CA LEU A 218 -16.18 -9.61 12.15
C LEU A 218 -14.98 -8.75 12.53
N PHE A 219 -13.77 -9.17 12.17
CA PHE A 219 -12.58 -8.40 12.48
C PHE A 219 -12.52 -7.09 11.70
N VAL A 220 -12.89 -7.06 10.42
CA VAL A 220 -12.89 -5.83 9.62
C VAL A 220 -13.93 -4.85 10.13
N ASP A 221 -15.09 -5.33 10.57
CA ASP A 221 -16.13 -4.51 11.19
C ASP A 221 -15.60 -3.85 12.48
N GLN A 222 -15.04 -4.64 13.40
CA GLN A 222 -14.42 -4.16 14.64
C GLN A 222 -13.26 -3.20 14.37
N PHE A 223 -12.44 -3.49 13.37
CA PHE A 223 -11.32 -2.66 12.93
C PHE A 223 -11.80 -1.30 12.44
N CYS A 224 -12.84 -1.25 11.61
CA CYS A 224 -13.39 -0.01 11.08
C CYS A 224 -14.12 0.79 12.16
N ASP A 225 -14.87 0.15 13.04
CA ASP A 225 -15.50 0.82 14.20
C ASP A 225 -14.46 1.39 15.17
N PHE A 226 -13.34 0.69 15.35
CA PHE A 226 -12.22 1.22 16.09
C PHE A 226 -11.65 2.46 15.41
N ALA A 227 -11.44 2.41 14.09
CA ALA A 227 -10.89 3.52 13.32
C ALA A 227 -11.79 4.76 13.38
N LEU A 228 -13.10 4.59 13.13
CA LEU A 228 -14.10 5.66 13.16
C LEU A 228 -14.20 6.35 14.52
N ARG A 229 -14.15 5.59 15.62
CA ARG A 229 -14.27 6.15 16.98
C ARG A 229 -13.08 7.00 17.39
N ASN A 230 -11.89 6.69 16.86
CA ASN A 230 -10.63 7.27 17.31
C ASN A 230 -10.00 8.20 16.26
N SER A 231 -10.57 8.32 15.05
CA SER A 231 -10.08 9.24 14.02
C SER A 231 -10.45 10.69 14.34
N PRO A 232 -9.60 11.67 13.98
CA PRO A 232 -9.96 13.08 14.03
C PRO A 232 -11.25 13.34 13.24
N LYS A 233 -12.13 14.18 13.81
CA LYS A 233 -13.41 14.57 13.21
C LYS A 233 -13.23 15.65 12.16
#